data_AF-A0A947JYM8-F1
#
_entry.id   AF-A0A947JYM8-F1
#
_cell.length_a   1.000
_cell.length_b   1.000
_cell.length_c   1.000
_cell.angle_alpha   90.00
_cell.angle_beta   90.00
_cell.angle_gamma   90.00
#
_symmetry.space_group_name_H-M   'P 1'
#
loop_
_entity.id
_entity.type
_entity.pdbx_description
1 polymer ?
#
loop_
_entity_poly.entity_id
_entity_poly.type
_entity_poly.pdbx_seq_one_letter_code
_entity_poly.pdbx_strand_id
1 'polypeptide(L)'
;MASTFDQIRSAWAAGSNDNIGIIAAGIAYYVLLALVPLLAVTVLGYGLVADPQTVSGHIALLAENLPASAADIIGEQLLRMSEDGDTTKLLSLLVALGIALFGARNGARAVMTGLNIAFHAESARSFLRGNLIALAITVGAVVGLAVMGGVVAAVGSIPGPAGALVGFVVLFGFATLGAGVLYRVGPNKPGPQWTAIWPAAAFFALLWIAATAGFGIYAANFASYNATYGSLGGVIILITWFYLSAFFLLLGAEFAAVRNRQTA
;
A
#
# COMPACT_ATOMS: atom_id res chain seq x y z
N MET A 1 21.47 3.87 -28.50
CA MET A 1 20.61 3.62 -27.32
C MET A 1 19.43 4.58 -27.40
N ALA A 2 18.20 4.11 -27.18
CA ALA A 2 17.04 5.00 -27.12
C ALA A 2 17.22 6.01 -25.97
N SER A 3 16.77 7.25 -26.15
CA SER A 3 16.85 8.23 -25.07
C SER A 3 15.93 7.81 -23.91
N THR A 4 16.20 8.29 -22.69
CA THR A 4 15.31 8.02 -21.54
C THR A 4 13.89 8.50 -21.81
N PHE A 5 13.73 9.58 -22.57
CA PHE A 5 12.43 10.09 -22.99
C PHE A 5 11.68 9.08 -23.88
N ASP A 6 12.37 8.48 -24.85
CA ASP A 6 11.77 7.45 -25.72
C ASP A 6 11.35 6.23 -24.91
N GLN A 7 12.16 5.82 -23.92
CA GLN A 7 11.82 4.70 -23.03
C GLN A 7 10.56 4.99 -22.20
N ILE A 8 10.43 6.21 -21.65
CA ILE A 8 9.24 6.62 -20.89
C ILE A 8 8.02 6.66 -21.81
N ARG A 9 8.16 7.19 -23.03
CA ARG A 9 7.08 7.21 -24.03
C ARG A 9 6.63 5.79 -24.40
N SER A 10 7.59 4.87 -24.61
CA SER A 10 7.30 3.47 -24.88
C SER A 10 6.62 2.79 -23.69
N ALA A 11 7.03 3.10 -22.45
CA ALA A 11 6.41 2.57 -21.24
C ALA A 11 4.95 3.03 -21.10
N TRP A 12 4.67 4.31 -21.41
CA TRP A 12 3.30 4.83 -21.44
C TRP A 12 2.44 4.12 -22.49
N ALA A 13 2.97 3.94 -23.70
CA ALA A 13 2.26 3.24 -24.76
C ALA A 13 1.99 1.77 -24.42
N ALA A 14 2.97 1.08 -23.84
CA ALA A 14 2.83 -0.30 -23.36
C ALA A 14 1.76 -0.39 -22.26
N GLY A 15 1.85 0.47 -21.23
CA GLY A 15 0.86 0.50 -20.16
C GLY A 15 -0.56 0.80 -20.63
N SER A 16 -0.71 1.64 -21.66
CA SER A 16 -2.01 1.89 -22.30
C SER A 16 -2.55 0.65 -23.00
N ASN A 17 -1.71 -0.08 -23.74
CA ASN A 17 -2.10 -1.32 -24.43
C ASN A 17 -2.49 -2.43 -23.43
N ASP A 18 -1.76 -2.50 -22.31
CA ASP A 18 -1.95 -3.49 -21.25
C ASP A 18 -3.07 -3.10 -20.27
N ASN A 19 -3.74 -1.96 -20.50
CA ASN A 19 -4.83 -1.45 -19.68
C ASN A 19 -4.47 -1.35 -18.19
N ILE A 20 -3.27 -0.88 -17.87
CA ILE A 20 -2.78 -0.80 -16.48
C ILE A 20 -3.68 0.06 -15.58
N GLY A 21 -4.46 0.98 -16.16
CA GLY A 21 -5.50 1.72 -15.43
C GLY A 21 -6.59 0.81 -14.87
N ILE A 22 -7.12 -0.13 -15.67
CA ILE A 22 -8.14 -1.08 -15.22
C ILE A 22 -7.56 -2.01 -14.16
N ILE A 23 -6.32 -2.47 -14.37
CA ILE A 23 -5.62 -3.35 -13.42
C ILE A 23 -5.38 -2.60 -12.09
N ALA A 24 -4.94 -1.35 -12.14
CA ALA A 24 -4.74 -0.50 -10.97
C ALA A 24 -6.05 -0.30 -10.17
N ALA A 25 -7.18 -0.12 -10.86
CA ALA A 25 -8.50 -0.06 -10.21
C ALA A 25 -8.84 -1.37 -9.49
N GLY A 26 -8.56 -2.51 -10.11
CA GLY A 26 -8.71 -3.83 -9.48
C GLY A 26 -7.83 -4.00 -8.25
N ILE A 27 -6.56 -3.57 -8.31
CA ILE A 27 -5.64 -3.58 -7.17
C ILE A 27 -6.20 -2.72 -6.03
N ALA A 28 -6.63 -1.48 -6.34
CA ALA A 28 -7.20 -0.57 -5.36
C ALA A 28 -8.43 -1.15 -4.66
N TYR A 29 -9.31 -1.82 -5.40
CA TYR A 29 -10.46 -2.53 -4.85
C TYR A 29 -10.05 -3.63 -3.85
N TYR A 30 -9.11 -4.50 -4.21
CA TYR A 30 -8.66 -5.56 -3.30
C TYR A 30 -7.93 -5.02 -2.07
N VAL A 31 -7.14 -3.95 -2.23
CA VAL A 31 -6.47 -3.28 -1.09
C VAL A 31 -7.50 -2.66 -0.16
N LEU A 32 -8.54 -2.00 -0.69
CA LEU A 32 -9.62 -1.43 0.10
C LEU A 32 -10.39 -2.52 0.88
N LEU A 33 -10.72 -3.65 0.24
CA LEU A 33 -11.36 -4.77 0.92
C LEU A 33 -10.51 -5.37 2.06
N ALA A 34 -9.19 -5.33 1.92
CA ALA A 34 -8.28 -5.81 2.95
C ALA A 34 -8.19 -4.87 4.17
N LEU A 35 -8.63 -3.61 4.04
CA LEU A 35 -8.53 -2.62 5.11
C LEU A 35 -9.41 -2.96 6.31
N VAL A 36 -10.66 -3.38 6.08
CA VAL A 36 -11.61 -3.71 7.15
C VAL A 36 -11.07 -4.81 8.09
N PRO A 37 -10.66 -5.98 7.59
CA PRO A 37 -10.12 -7.01 8.47
C PRO A 37 -8.73 -6.64 9.03
N LEU A 38 -7.94 -5.81 8.33
CA LEU A 38 -6.69 -5.28 8.87
C LEU A 38 -6.93 -4.39 10.11
N LEU A 39 -7.96 -3.54 10.07
CA LEU A 39 -8.37 -2.73 11.22
C LEU A 39 -8.78 -3.63 12.39
N ALA A 40 -9.60 -4.65 12.13
CA ALA A 40 -10.00 -5.61 13.16
C ALA A 40 -8.78 -6.30 13.81
N VAL A 41 -7.82 -6.78 13.03
CA VAL A 41 -6.57 -7.38 13.54
C VAL A 41 -5.76 -6.39 14.36
N THR A 42 -5.69 -5.13 13.91
CA THR A 42 -4.93 -4.09 14.61
C THR A 42 -5.54 -3.80 15.98
N VAL A 43 -6.86 -3.63 16.05
CA VAL A 43 -7.58 -3.37 17.29
C VAL A 43 -7.52 -4.59 18.23
N LEU A 44 -7.77 -5.80 17.72
CA LEU A 44 -7.72 -7.05 18.49
C LEU A 44 -6.30 -7.34 19.00
N GLY A 45 -5.28 -7.16 18.17
CA GLY A 45 -3.88 -7.35 18.54
C GLY A 45 -3.41 -6.33 19.56
N TYR A 46 -3.83 -5.07 19.43
CA TYR A 46 -3.53 -4.02 20.40
C TYR A 46 -4.16 -4.32 21.77
N GLY A 47 -5.40 -4.78 21.80
CA GLY A 47 -6.09 -5.18 23.04
C GLY A 47 -5.49 -6.40 23.76
N LEU A 48 -4.58 -7.15 23.12
CA LEU A 48 -3.84 -8.25 23.77
C LEU A 48 -2.56 -7.77 24.48
N VAL A 49 -1.97 -6.67 24.03
CA VAL A 49 -0.66 -6.20 24.50
C VAL A 49 -0.78 -4.96 25.39
N ALA A 50 -1.81 -4.14 25.17
CA ALA A 50 -2.03 -2.90 25.89
C ALA A 50 -3.09 -3.06 26.99
N ASP A 51 -2.82 -2.49 28.16
CA ASP A 51 -3.80 -2.42 29.25
C ASP A 51 -5.03 -1.60 28.82
N PRO A 52 -6.25 -1.96 29.26
CA PRO A 52 -7.49 -1.29 28.87
C PRO A 52 -7.47 0.24 29.05
N GLN A 53 -6.75 0.75 30.05
CA GLN A 53 -6.58 2.19 30.31
C GLN A 53 -5.72 2.89 29.24
N THR A 54 -4.67 2.23 28.74
CA THR A 54 -3.83 2.74 27.64
C THR A 54 -4.58 2.72 26.32
N VAL A 55 -5.42 1.68 26.10
CA VAL A 55 -6.28 1.59 24.93
C VAL A 55 -7.30 2.73 24.91
N SER A 56 -8.01 2.94 26.01
CA SER A 56 -9.00 4.00 26.13
C SER A 56 -8.39 5.41 26.06
N GLY A 57 -7.19 5.62 26.59
CA GLY A 57 -6.46 6.88 26.47
C GLY A 57 -6.08 7.24 25.01
N HIS A 58 -5.52 6.30 24.26
CA HIS A 58 -5.18 6.53 22.84
C HIS A 58 -6.42 6.72 21.96
N ILE A 59 -7.54 6.12 22.34
CA ILE A 59 -8.79 6.26 21.60
C ILE A 59 -9.47 7.57 21.91
N ALA A 60 -9.41 8.06 23.15
CA ALA A 60 -9.87 9.41 23.46
C ALA A 60 -9.11 10.45 22.60
N LEU A 61 -7.79 10.30 22.46
CA LEU A 61 -6.97 11.15 21.58
C LEU A 61 -7.33 11.02 20.09
N LEU A 62 -7.69 9.82 19.63
CA LEU A 62 -8.16 9.61 18.26
C LEU A 62 -9.58 10.19 18.07
N ALA A 63 -10.50 9.97 19.01
CA ALA A 63 -11.88 10.42 18.97
C ALA A 63 -12.01 11.95 19.01
N GLU A 64 -11.11 12.64 19.70
CA GLU A 64 -11.02 14.12 19.67
C GLU A 64 -10.69 14.66 18.27
N ASN A 65 -10.06 13.85 17.41
CA ASN A 65 -9.63 14.22 16.07
C ASN A 65 -10.41 13.52 14.94
N LEU A 66 -11.33 12.62 15.29
CA LEU A 66 -12.13 11.84 14.34
C LEU A 66 -13.58 12.38 14.28
N PRO A 67 -14.23 12.29 13.11
CA PRO A 67 -15.68 12.47 13.03
C PRO A 67 -16.40 11.48 13.97
N ALA A 68 -17.47 11.92 14.64
CA ALA A 68 -18.20 11.13 15.65
C ALA A 68 -18.56 9.71 15.18
N SER A 69 -18.92 9.55 13.90
CA SER A 69 -19.25 8.24 13.31
C SER A 69 -18.09 7.24 13.25
N ALA A 70 -16.85 7.71 13.11
CA ALA A 70 -15.67 6.85 13.16
C ALA A 70 -15.31 6.46 14.61
N ALA A 71 -15.51 7.39 15.55
CA ALA A 71 -15.33 7.12 16.98
C ALA A 71 -16.33 6.08 17.50
N ASP A 72 -17.61 6.17 17.08
CA ASP A 72 -18.65 5.21 17.46
C ASP A 72 -18.34 3.79 16.98
N ILE A 73 -17.89 3.62 15.73
CA ILE A 73 -17.52 2.30 15.18
C ILE A 73 -16.38 1.66 15.98
N ILE A 74 -15.36 2.46 16.33
CA ILE A 74 -14.20 2.00 17.10
C ILE A 74 -14.62 1.68 18.54
N GLY A 75 -15.41 2.55 19.18
CA GLY A 75 -15.90 2.39 20.54
C GLY A 75 -16.78 1.16 20.71
N GLU A 76 -17.72 0.93 19.79
CA GLU A 76 -18.58 -0.26 19.79
C GLU A 76 -17.79 -1.57 19.63
N GLN A 77 -16.75 -1.59 18.79
CA GLN A 77 -15.89 -2.75 18.62
C GLN A 77 -15.18 -3.11 19.93
N LEU A 78 -14.73 -2.11 20.69
CA LEU A 78 -13.98 -2.31 21.92
C LEU A 78 -14.84 -2.68 23.12
N LEU A 79 -16.04 -2.11 23.22
CA LEU A 79 -17.00 -2.50 24.26
C LEU A 79 -17.36 -3.98 24.13
N ARG A 80 -17.64 -4.44 22.90
CA ARG A 80 -17.85 -5.87 22.60
C ARG A 80 -16.63 -6.72 23.00
N MET A 81 -15.41 -6.21 22.81
CA MET A 81 -14.18 -6.92 23.20
C MET A 81 -13.89 -6.94 24.70
N SER A 82 -14.34 -5.93 25.46
CA SER A 82 -14.14 -5.88 26.91
C SER A 82 -15.08 -6.83 27.66
N GLU A 83 -16.22 -7.18 27.06
CA GLU A 83 -17.26 -8.04 27.66
C GLU A 83 -17.03 -9.53 27.36
N ASP A 84 -16.26 -9.87 26.33
CA ASP A 84 -15.96 -11.26 25.97
C ASP A 84 -14.87 -11.89 26.87
N GLY A 85 -14.97 -13.19 27.16
CA GLY A 85 -13.94 -13.94 27.90
C GLY A 85 -12.67 -14.22 27.07
N ASP A 86 -11.53 -14.46 27.72
CA ASP A 86 -10.20 -14.58 27.08
C ASP A 86 -10.12 -15.63 25.96
N THR A 87 -10.84 -16.75 26.07
CA THR A 87 -10.90 -17.79 25.01
C THR A 87 -11.62 -17.30 23.75
N THR A 88 -12.67 -16.48 23.92
CA THR A 88 -13.43 -15.90 22.80
C THR A 88 -12.60 -14.84 22.07
N LYS A 89 -11.77 -14.06 22.80
CA LYS A 89 -10.84 -13.07 22.23
C LYS A 89 -9.76 -13.69 21.35
N LEU A 90 -9.17 -14.80 21.78
CA LEU A 90 -8.13 -15.47 21.00
C LEU A 90 -8.71 -16.08 19.72
N LEU A 91 -9.89 -16.70 19.79
CA LEU A 91 -10.55 -17.28 18.62
C LEU A 91 -11.02 -16.19 17.63
N SER A 92 -11.59 -15.08 18.11
CA SER A 92 -11.99 -13.96 17.26
C SER A 92 -10.80 -13.28 16.58
N LEU A 93 -9.68 -13.13 17.28
CA LEU A 93 -8.41 -12.66 16.69
C LEU A 93 -7.93 -13.59 15.59
N LEU A 94 -7.89 -14.90 15.82
CA LEU A 94 -7.43 -15.87 14.82
C LEU A 94 -8.32 -15.83 13.56
N VAL A 95 -9.64 -15.70 13.73
CA VAL A 95 -10.58 -15.55 12.61
C VAL A 95 -10.34 -14.23 11.87
N ALA A 96 -10.25 -13.11 12.58
CA ALA A 96 -9.99 -11.79 11.98
C ALA A 96 -8.64 -11.78 11.24
N LEU A 97 -7.61 -12.40 11.81
CA LEU A 97 -6.30 -12.57 11.19
C LEU A 97 -6.38 -13.42 9.94
N GLY A 98 -7.14 -14.51 9.95
CA GLY A 98 -7.39 -15.34 8.77
C GLY A 98 -8.04 -14.54 7.63
N ILE A 99 -9.07 -13.74 7.93
CA ILE A 99 -9.77 -12.89 6.95
C ILE A 99 -8.83 -11.78 6.43
N ALA A 100 -8.06 -11.15 7.32
CA ALA A 100 -7.11 -10.09 6.95
C ALA A 100 -6.02 -10.61 6.03
N LEU A 101 -5.43 -11.75 6.39
CA LEU A 101 -4.41 -12.41 5.57
C LEU A 101 -4.98 -12.85 4.22
N PHE A 102 -6.23 -13.33 4.18
CA PHE A 102 -6.91 -13.66 2.93
C PHE A 102 -7.10 -12.44 2.03
N GLY A 103 -7.61 -11.33 2.58
CA GLY A 103 -7.79 -10.07 1.85
C GLY A 103 -6.47 -9.50 1.34
N ALA A 104 -5.47 -9.40 2.23
CA ALA A 104 -4.16 -8.88 1.88
C ALA A 104 -3.42 -9.75 0.85
N ARG A 105 -3.55 -11.08 0.95
CA ARG A 105 -3.08 -12.02 -0.10
C ARG A 105 -3.73 -11.74 -1.45
N ASN A 106 -5.02 -11.44 -1.50
CA ASN A 106 -5.70 -11.12 -2.76
C ASN A 106 -5.19 -9.81 -3.35
N GLY A 107 -4.95 -8.79 -2.52
CA GLY A 107 -4.29 -7.56 -2.94
C GLY A 107 -2.88 -7.80 -3.50
N ALA A 108 -2.05 -8.57 -2.79
CA ALA A 108 -0.72 -8.93 -3.26
C ALA A 108 -0.75 -9.72 -4.57
N ARG A 109 -1.73 -10.64 -4.74
CA ARG A 109 -1.94 -11.35 -6.01
C ARG A 109 -2.38 -10.43 -7.13
N ALA A 110 -3.23 -9.44 -6.87
CA ALA A 110 -3.62 -8.46 -7.88
C ALA A 110 -2.41 -7.65 -8.36
N VAL A 111 -1.53 -7.23 -7.44
CA VAL A 111 -0.25 -6.59 -7.79
C VAL A 111 0.63 -7.53 -8.61
N MET A 112 0.80 -8.78 -8.18
CA MET A 112 1.57 -9.78 -8.93
C MET A 112 1.00 -10.00 -10.35
N THR A 113 -0.33 -10.04 -10.50
CA THR A 113 -0.98 -10.14 -11.82
C THR A 113 -0.64 -8.95 -12.70
N GLY A 114 -0.72 -7.72 -12.18
CA GLY A 114 -0.33 -6.53 -12.93
C GLY A 114 1.14 -6.52 -13.33
N LEU A 115 2.03 -6.94 -12.42
CA LEU A 115 3.45 -7.10 -12.73
C LEU A 115 3.68 -8.20 -13.78
N ASN A 116 2.97 -9.32 -13.71
CA ASN A 116 3.07 -10.36 -14.72
C ASN A 116 2.68 -9.85 -16.11
N ILE A 117 1.65 -9.00 -16.20
CA ILE A 117 1.23 -8.37 -17.46
C ILE A 117 2.35 -7.46 -17.98
N ALA A 118 2.82 -6.51 -17.17
CA ALA A 118 3.88 -5.58 -17.56
C ALA A 118 5.17 -6.29 -18.03
N PHE A 119 5.60 -7.31 -17.29
CA PHE A 119 6.79 -8.09 -17.66
C PHE A 119 6.54 -9.20 -18.68
N HIS A 120 5.33 -9.30 -19.25
CA HIS A 120 4.92 -10.31 -20.23
C HIS A 120 5.27 -11.74 -19.74
N ALA A 121 4.95 -12.00 -18.48
CA ALA A 121 5.21 -13.28 -17.81
C ALA A 121 4.06 -14.26 -18.08
N GLU A 122 4.12 -14.93 -19.24
CA GLU A 122 3.11 -15.87 -19.75
C GLU A 122 2.89 -17.12 -18.87
N SER A 123 3.88 -17.51 -18.04
CA SER A 123 3.80 -18.73 -17.24
C SER A 123 3.24 -18.44 -15.84
N ALA A 124 2.14 -19.08 -15.48
CA ALA A 124 1.67 -19.06 -14.10
C ALA A 124 2.62 -19.87 -13.20
N ARG A 125 3.10 -19.26 -12.10
CA ARG A 125 3.70 -20.04 -11.00
C ARG A 125 2.67 -21.05 -10.48
N SER A 126 3.14 -22.17 -9.93
CA SER A 126 2.25 -23.13 -9.26
C SER A 126 1.42 -22.42 -8.18
N PHE A 127 0.16 -22.84 -8.02
CA PHE A 127 -0.79 -22.20 -7.09
C PHE A 127 -0.18 -21.99 -5.69
N LEU A 128 0.52 -23.01 -5.18
CA LEU A 128 1.19 -22.96 -3.87
C LEU A 128 2.32 -21.93 -3.82
N ARG A 129 3.24 -21.91 -4.80
CA ARG A 129 4.35 -20.94 -4.83
C ARG A 129 3.83 -19.51 -4.99
N GLY A 130 2.82 -19.30 -5.85
CA GLY A 130 2.20 -17.98 -6.01
C GLY A 130 1.57 -17.47 -4.70
N ASN A 131 0.96 -18.36 -3.91
CA ASN A 131 0.42 -18.02 -2.59
C ASN A 131 1.48 -17.67 -1.56
N LEU A 132 2.54 -18.47 -1.48
CA LEU A 132 3.61 -18.23 -0.52
C LEU A 132 4.32 -16.90 -0.80
N ILE A 133 4.51 -16.57 -2.08
CA ILE A 133 5.12 -15.29 -2.48
C ILE A 133 4.17 -14.13 -2.18
N ALA A 134 2.88 -14.26 -2.49
CA ALA A 134 1.89 -13.23 -2.13
C ALA A 134 1.87 -12.99 -0.61
N LEU A 135 1.93 -14.05 0.20
CA LEU A 135 1.99 -13.94 1.66
C LEU A 135 3.30 -13.32 2.13
N ALA A 136 4.44 -13.67 1.54
CA ALA A 136 5.72 -13.05 1.83
C ALA A 136 5.75 -11.55 1.48
N ILE A 137 5.15 -11.17 0.35
CA ILE A 137 4.96 -9.75 -0.04
C ILE A 137 4.09 -9.04 1.00
N THR A 138 2.98 -9.64 1.43
CA THR A 138 2.11 -9.07 2.45
C THR A 138 2.84 -8.86 3.77
N VAL A 139 3.52 -9.88 4.29
CA VAL A 139 4.28 -9.79 5.55
C VAL A 139 5.40 -8.75 5.42
N GLY A 140 6.13 -8.75 4.29
CA GLY A 140 7.17 -7.77 4.01
C GLY A 140 6.63 -6.35 3.95
N ALA A 141 5.45 -6.14 3.37
CA ALA A 141 4.78 -4.83 3.33
C ALA A 141 4.38 -4.37 4.74
N VAL A 142 3.81 -5.25 5.58
CA VAL A 142 3.44 -4.93 6.96
C VAL A 142 4.68 -4.55 7.79
N VAL A 143 5.73 -5.36 7.74
CA VAL A 143 6.99 -5.07 8.44
C VAL A 143 7.64 -3.80 7.91
N GLY A 144 7.67 -3.62 6.59
CA GLY A 144 8.20 -2.43 5.95
C GLY A 144 7.46 -1.15 6.38
N LEU A 145 6.13 -1.18 6.43
CA LEU A 145 5.31 -0.06 6.90
C LEU A 145 5.56 0.24 8.38
N ALA A 146 5.69 -0.77 9.23
CA ALA A 146 6.01 -0.58 10.66
C ALA A 146 7.39 0.06 10.85
N VAL A 147 8.40 -0.43 10.14
CA VAL A 147 9.75 0.16 10.13
C VAL A 147 9.70 1.59 9.62
N MET A 148 8.99 1.84 8.52
CA MET A 148 8.83 3.18 7.96
C MET A 148 8.15 4.13 8.95
N GLY A 149 7.12 3.68 9.67
CA GLY A 149 6.48 4.47 10.72
C GLY A 149 7.46 4.92 11.81
N GLY A 150 8.31 4.00 12.29
CA GLY A 150 9.37 4.32 13.25
C GLY A 150 10.42 5.28 12.70
N VAL A 151 10.84 5.11 11.44
CA VAL A 151 11.80 6.00 10.78
C VAL A 151 11.21 7.39 10.57
N VAL A 152 9.96 7.51 10.14
CA VAL A 152 9.28 8.80 9.97
C VAL A 152 9.18 9.53 11.31
N ALA A 153 8.85 8.84 12.40
CA ALA A 153 8.82 9.43 13.73
C ALA A 153 10.20 9.96 14.15
N ALA A 154 11.27 9.20 13.89
CA ALA A 154 12.64 9.63 14.16
C ALA A 154 13.05 10.85 13.32
N VAL A 155 12.74 10.85 12.02
CA VAL A 155 13.05 11.96 11.12
C VAL A 155 12.26 13.22 11.48
N GLY A 156 11.02 13.07 11.96
CA GLY A 156 10.18 14.19 12.41
C GLY A 156 10.77 14.99 13.59
N SER A 157 11.74 14.43 14.31
CA SER A 157 12.45 15.14 15.38
C SER A 157 13.52 16.13 14.88
N ILE A 158 13.89 16.07 13.59
CA ILE A 158 14.92 16.94 13.00
C ILE A 158 14.26 18.25 12.55
N PRO A 159 14.60 19.41 13.14
CA PRO A 159 13.95 20.67 12.81
C PRO A 159 14.46 21.26 11.49
N GLY A 160 13.60 22.07 10.86
CA GLY A 160 13.95 22.92 9.73
C GLY A 160 14.16 22.19 8.39
N PRO A 161 14.77 22.87 7.40
CA PRO A 161 14.91 22.34 6.04
C PRO A 161 15.69 21.01 5.95
N ALA A 162 16.61 20.77 6.89
CA ALA A 162 17.37 19.53 6.97
C ALA A 162 16.45 18.33 7.25
N GLY A 163 15.49 18.47 8.17
CA GLY A 163 14.51 17.41 8.44
C GLY A 163 13.62 17.10 7.24
N ALA A 164 13.18 18.12 6.51
CA ALA A 164 12.40 17.96 5.28
C ALA A 164 13.20 17.22 4.19
N LEU A 165 14.47 17.57 3.99
CA LEU A 165 15.35 16.88 3.04
C LEU A 165 15.58 15.41 3.43
N VAL A 166 15.88 15.14 4.71
CA VAL A 166 16.06 13.78 5.21
C VAL A 166 14.78 12.97 5.04
N GLY A 167 13.62 13.55 5.36
CA GLY A 167 12.32 12.90 5.18
C GLY A 167 12.04 12.54 3.73
N PHE A 168 12.34 13.46 2.81
CA PHE A 168 12.22 13.20 1.38
C PHE A 168 13.14 12.06 0.92
N VAL A 169 14.43 12.10 1.30
CA VAL A 169 15.41 11.07 0.91
C VAL A 169 15.02 9.69 1.46
N VAL A 170 14.56 9.63 2.70
CA VAL A 170 14.10 8.40 3.35
C VAL A 170 12.86 7.85 2.63
N LEU A 171 11.86 8.70 2.38
CA LEU A 171 10.63 8.29 1.68
C LEU A 171 10.93 7.81 0.26
N PHE A 172 11.77 8.55 -0.46
CA PHE A 172 12.20 8.20 -1.80
C PHE A 172 12.97 6.87 -1.83
N GLY A 173 13.91 6.69 -0.90
CA GLY A 173 14.67 5.44 -0.74
C GLY A 173 13.75 4.27 -0.42
N PHE A 174 12.83 4.43 0.53
CA PHE A 174 11.87 3.40 0.92
C PHE A 174 10.95 3.00 -0.24
N ALA A 175 10.36 3.96 -0.93
CA ALA A 175 9.51 3.72 -2.10
C ALA A 175 10.28 3.01 -3.23
N THR A 176 11.53 3.44 -3.49
CA THR A 176 12.41 2.83 -4.49
C THR A 176 12.76 1.39 -4.11
N LEU A 177 13.11 1.12 -2.85
CA LEU A 177 13.41 -0.24 -2.36
C LEU A 177 12.18 -1.14 -2.45
N GLY A 178 11.02 -0.65 -1.99
CA GLY A 178 9.76 -1.39 -2.04
C GLY A 178 9.39 -1.79 -3.47
N ALA A 179 9.39 -0.83 -4.40
CA ALA A 179 9.12 -1.11 -5.81
C ALA A 179 10.18 -2.02 -6.43
N GLY A 180 11.47 -1.82 -6.13
CA GLY A 180 12.55 -2.67 -6.65
C GLY A 180 12.40 -4.13 -6.23
N VAL A 181 12.05 -4.39 -4.97
CA VAL A 181 11.75 -5.73 -4.46
C VAL A 181 10.52 -6.31 -5.17
N LEU A 182 9.44 -5.54 -5.31
CA LEU A 182 8.23 -5.99 -6.01
C LEU A 182 8.51 -6.34 -7.48
N TYR A 183 9.26 -5.51 -8.21
CA TYR A 183 9.64 -5.75 -9.60
C TYR A 183 10.55 -6.98 -9.77
N ARG A 184 11.35 -7.32 -8.75
CA ARG A 184 12.22 -8.50 -8.77
C ARG A 184 11.46 -9.78 -8.44
N VAL A 185 10.60 -9.76 -7.41
CA VAL A 185 9.99 -10.95 -6.81
C VAL A 185 8.59 -11.24 -7.36
N GLY A 186 7.84 -10.19 -7.69
CA GLY A 186 6.47 -10.26 -8.16
C GLY A 186 6.29 -11.08 -9.45
N PRO A 187 7.07 -10.82 -10.52
CA PRO A 187 6.88 -11.50 -11.81
C PRO A 187 7.18 -13.00 -11.76
N ASN A 188 6.45 -13.79 -12.54
CA ASN A 188 6.58 -15.24 -12.60
C ASN A 188 7.74 -15.75 -13.47
N LYS A 189 8.50 -14.85 -14.09
CA LYS A 189 9.72 -15.15 -14.87
C LYS A 189 10.96 -14.78 -14.05
N PRO A 190 12.17 -15.25 -14.43
CA PRO A 190 13.40 -14.72 -13.86
C PRO A 190 13.37 -13.19 -13.90
N GLY A 191 13.56 -12.57 -12.74
CA GLY A 191 13.38 -11.12 -12.61
C GLY A 191 14.27 -10.35 -13.58
N PRO A 192 13.85 -9.15 -14.02
CA PRO A 192 14.66 -8.26 -14.85
C PRO A 192 16.03 -8.01 -14.22
N GLN A 193 17.01 -7.62 -15.04
CA GLN A 193 18.33 -7.25 -14.51
C GLN A 193 18.22 -6.06 -13.54
N TRP A 194 19.02 -6.04 -12.48
CA TRP A 194 19.01 -4.95 -11.49
C TRP A 194 19.28 -3.57 -12.12
N THR A 195 20.04 -3.54 -13.22
CA THR A 195 20.33 -2.36 -14.05
C THR A 195 19.08 -1.75 -14.70
N ALA A 196 18.04 -2.57 -14.94
CA ALA A 196 16.74 -2.11 -15.44
C ALA A 196 15.79 -1.74 -14.29
N ILE A 197 15.85 -2.45 -13.15
CA ILE A 197 14.95 -2.28 -12.00
C ILE A 197 15.19 -0.95 -11.29
N TRP A 198 16.43 -0.63 -10.90
CA TRP A 198 16.68 0.53 -10.03
C TRP A 198 16.25 1.88 -10.65
N PRO A 199 16.56 2.17 -11.93
CA PRO A 199 16.09 3.40 -12.57
C PRO A 199 14.57 3.47 -12.65
N ALA A 200 13.90 2.33 -12.84
CA ALA A 200 12.45 2.27 -12.95
C ALA A 200 11.74 2.38 -11.59
N ALA A 201 12.31 1.79 -10.54
CA ALA A 201 11.83 1.94 -9.17
C ALA A 201 12.01 3.37 -8.66
N ALA A 202 13.11 4.03 -9.00
CA ALA A 202 13.32 5.46 -8.73
C ALA A 202 12.32 6.34 -9.49
N PHE A 203 12.07 6.02 -10.77
CA PHE A 203 11.05 6.71 -11.56
C PHE A 203 9.65 6.58 -10.94
N PHE A 204 9.26 5.36 -10.54
CA PHE A 204 8.04 5.14 -9.77
C PHE A 204 8.01 6.00 -8.50
N ALA A 205 9.05 5.96 -7.68
CA ALA A 205 9.09 6.66 -6.41
C ALA A 205 8.90 8.17 -6.58
N LEU A 206 9.55 8.78 -7.58
CA LEU A 206 9.38 10.21 -7.89
C LEU A 206 7.93 10.53 -8.29
N LEU A 207 7.36 9.77 -9.21
CA LEU A 207 5.97 9.99 -9.65
C LEU A 207 4.98 9.77 -8.51
N TRP A 208 5.20 8.73 -7.70
CA TRP A 208 4.35 8.39 -6.58
C TRP A 208 4.38 9.45 -5.47
N ILE A 209 5.56 9.99 -5.15
CA ILE A 209 5.70 11.10 -4.19
C ILE A 209 5.02 12.36 -4.74
N ALA A 210 5.28 12.72 -6.00
CA ALA A 210 4.66 13.87 -6.64
C ALA A 210 3.13 13.73 -6.69
N ALA A 211 2.63 12.55 -7.04
CA ALA A 211 1.20 12.24 -7.06
C ALA A 211 0.60 12.27 -5.66
N THR A 212 1.29 11.76 -4.65
CA THR A 212 0.82 11.80 -3.25
C THR A 212 0.75 13.24 -2.74
N ALA A 213 1.74 14.08 -3.05
CA ALA A 213 1.72 15.50 -2.72
C ALA A 213 0.58 16.24 -3.43
N GLY A 214 0.43 16.05 -4.74
CA GLY A 214 -0.66 16.63 -5.53
C GLY A 214 -2.05 16.15 -5.07
N PHE A 215 -2.16 14.87 -4.72
CA PHE A 215 -3.37 14.28 -4.17
C PHE A 215 -3.70 14.85 -2.79
N GLY A 216 -2.70 15.16 -1.97
CA GLY A 216 -2.89 15.87 -0.69
C GLY A 216 -3.53 17.24 -0.88
N ILE A 217 -3.10 18.00 -1.89
CA ILE A 217 -3.73 19.29 -2.26
C ILE A 217 -5.18 19.05 -2.71
N TYR A 218 -5.42 18.08 -3.57
CA TYR A 218 -6.78 17.71 -4.01
C TYR A 218 -7.69 17.36 -2.82
N ALA A 219 -7.23 16.50 -1.91
CA ALA A 219 -7.97 16.04 -0.74
C ALA A 219 -8.27 17.18 0.24
N ALA A 220 -7.31 18.10 0.45
CA ALA A 220 -7.51 19.27 1.31
C ALA A 220 -8.59 20.23 0.79
N ASN A 221 -8.69 20.39 -0.54
CA ASN A 221 -9.72 21.22 -1.18
C ASN A 221 -11.07 20.50 -1.28
N PHE A 222 -11.12 19.19 -1.03
CA PHE A 222 -12.32 18.36 -1.07
C PHE A 222 -13.23 18.52 0.17
N ALA A 223 -12.83 19.36 1.13
CA ALA A 223 -13.52 19.60 2.39
C ALA A 223 -14.99 20.09 2.22
N SER A 224 -15.35 20.71 1.09
CA SER A 224 -16.72 21.13 0.81
C SER A 224 -17.63 19.99 0.32
N TYR A 225 -17.09 18.94 -0.30
CA TYR A 225 -17.84 17.74 -0.71
C TYR A 225 -18.13 16.80 0.48
N ASN A 226 -17.26 16.82 1.50
CA ASN A 226 -17.39 16.04 2.73
C ASN A 226 -18.66 16.40 3.53
N ALA A 227 -19.17 17.63 3.38
CA ALA A 227 -20.40 18.10 4.03
C ALA A 227 -21.67 17.38 3.50
N THR A 228 -21.64 16.87 2.27
CA THR A 228 -22.79 16.18 1.65
C THR A 228 -22.67 14.65 1.73
N TYR A 229 -21.45 14.11 1.63
CA TYR A 229 -21.23 12.66 1.52
C TYR A 229 -20.60 12.01 2.76
N GLY A 230 -20.14 12.78 3.75
CA GLY A 230 -19.60 12.27 5.01
C GLY A 230 -18.56 11.15 4.80
N SER A 231 -18.78 10.00 5.45
CA SER A 231 -17.87 8.85 5.39
C SER A 231 -17.65 8.26 3.98
N LEU A 232 -18.62 8.42 3.06
CA LEU A 232 -18.46 7.96 1.66
C LEU A 232 -17.39 8.77 0.93
N GLY A 233 -17.26 10.07 1.23
CA GLY A 233 -16.21 10.92 0.67
C GLY A 233 -14.81 10.43 1.04
N GLY A 234 -14.62 10.02 2.29
CA GLY A 234 -13.36 9.44 2.76
C GLY A 234 -12.97 8.15 2.03
N VAL A 235 -13.94 7.26 1.78
CA VAL A 235 -13.71 6.02 1.01
C VAL A 235 -13.30 6.32 -0.43
N ILE A 236 -13.97 7.29 -1.08
CA ILE A 236 -13.65 7.72 -2.45
C ILE A 236 -12.23 8.29 -2.54
N ILE A 237 -11.84 9.13 -1.57
CA ILE A 237 -10.48 9.68 -1.50
C ILE A 237 -9.47 8.53 -1.35
N LEU A 238 -9.74 7.59 -0.45
CA LEU A 238 -8.82 6.50 -0.18
C LEU A 238 -8.65 5.54 -1.37
N ILE A 239 -9.75 5.12 -2.02
CA ILE A 239 -9.68 4.25 -3.19
C ILE A 239 -8.99 4.95 -4.36
N THR A 240 -9.18 6.26 -4.52
CA THR A 240 -8.49 7.06 -5.54
C THR A 240 -6.99 7.12 -5.28
N TRP A 241 -6.58 7.27 -4.01
CA TRP A 241 -5.17 7.25 -3.64
C TRP A 241 -4.51 5.88 -3.89
N PHE A 242 -5.21 4.79 -3.55
CA PHE A 242 -4.75 3.42 -3.85
C PHE A 242 -4.67 3.18 -5.36
N TYR A 243 -5.64 3.68 -6.13
CA TYR A 243 -5.63 3.62 -7.59
C TYR A 243 -4.41 4.31 -8.18
N LEU A 244 -4.14 5.56 -7.78
CA LEU A 244 -2.96 6.29 -8.26
C LEU A 244 -1.66 5.57 -7.89
N SER A 245 -1.59 5.05 -6.65
CA SER A 245 -0.43 4.30 -6.17
C SER A 245 -0.16 3.06 -7.01
N ALA A 246 -1.21 2.26 -7.28
CA ALA A 246 -1.12 1.07 -8.11
C ALA A 246 -0.80 1.43 -9.58
N PHE A 247 -1.39 2.50 -10.11
CA PHE A 247 -1.14 2.97 -11.47
C PHE A 247 0.33 3.33 -11.69
N PHE A 248 0.91 4.18 -10.82
CA PHE A 248 2.32 4.54 -10.94
C PHE A 248 3.25 3.34 -10.72
N LEU A 249 2.88 2.42 -9.82
CA LEU A 249 3.64 1.18 -9.60
C LEU A 249 3.70 0.34 -10.88
N LEU A 250 2.58 0.18 -11.58
CA LEU A 250 2.52 -0.55 -12.84
C LEU A 250 3.21 0.19 -13.97
N LEU A 251 3.08 1.52 -14.04
CA LEU A 251 3.81 2.33 -15.03
C LEU A 251 5.33 2.22 -14.85
N GLY A 252 5.82 2.18 -13.61
CA GLY A 252 7.23 1.89 -13.33
C GLY A 252 7.63 0.47 -13.73
N ALA A 253 6.74 -0.51 -13.60
CA ALA A 253 6.99 -1.88 -14.06
C ALA A 253 7.10 -1.95 -15.60
N GLU A 254 6.25 -1.24 -16.34
CA GLU A 254 6.37 -1.11 -17.80
C GLU A 254 7.70 -0.49 -18.21
N PHE A 255 8.10 0.57 -17.51
CA PHE A 255 9.39 1.21 -17.76
C PHE A 255 10.57 0.26 -17.48
N ALA A 256 10.49 -0.53 -16.41
CA ALA A 256 11.47 -1.58 -16.14
C ALA A 256 11.49 -2.65 -17.25
N ALA A 257 10.33 -3.06 -17.75
CA ALA A 257 10.20 -4.05 -18.82
C ALA A 257 10.79 -3.55 -20.14
N VAL A 258 10.51 -2.30 -20.53
CA VAL A 258 11.08 -1.65 -21.71
C VAL A 258 12.60 -1.55 -21.60
N ARG A 259 13.13 -1.13 -20.45
CA ARG A 259 14.58 -1.06 -20.22
C ARG A 259 15.22 -2.43 -20.32
N ASN A 260 14.63 -3.44 -19.70
CA ASN A 260 15.17 -4.80 -19.69
C ASN A 260 15.26 -5.40 -21.11
N ARG A 261 14.31 -5.08 -22.01
CA ARG A 261 14.35 -5.51 -23.42
C ARG A 261 15.45 -4.84 -24.23
N GLN A 262 15.90 -3.64 -23.83
CA GLN A 262 16.95 -2.90 -24.54
C GLN A 262 18.36 -3.23 -24.02
N THR A 263 18.47 -3.82 -22.83
CA THR A 263 19.74 -4.21 -22.20
C THR A 263 20.05 -5.71 -22.29
N ALA A 264 19.06 -6.53 -22.68
CA ALA A 264 19.22 -7.95 -22.96
C ALA A 264 19.67 -8.18 -24.40
#